data_AF-A0A2G6TLZ8-F1
#
_entry.id   AF-A0A2G6TLZ8-F1
#
_cell.length_a   1.000
_cell.length_b   1.000
_cell.length_c   1.000
_cell.angle_alpha   90.00
_cell.angle_beta   90.00
_cell.angle_gamma   90.00
#
_symmetry.space_group_name_H-M   'P 1'
#
loop_
_entity.id
_entity.type
_entity.pdbx_description
1 polymer ?
#
loop_
_entity_poly.entity_id
_entity_poly.type
_entity_poly.pdbx_seq_one_letter_code
_entity_poly.pdbx_strand_id
1 'polypeptide(L)'
;MEIEIIEKQNQSLFVYKKGELLFYSTVKFNWFNKIIKIYNPYDVLALELKNDPFFCEIFHQNKFMTKLICKINNEAIIFDNDKRLYIKSAYFISINNNFNYFFEGRKIAQVKQKIVGFSTKFLLTVNDENLDFLDQIIFHILSIKTGFSID
;
A
#
# COMPACT_ATOMS: atom_id res chain seq x y z
N MET A 1 -13.70 -0.64 10.28
CA MET A 1 -12.76 -1.79 10.27
C MET A 1 -11.30 -1.37 10.46
N GLU A 2 -10.49 -2.21 11.12
CA GLU A 2 -9.02 -2.04 11.28
C GLU A 2 -8.22 -3.13 10.54
N ILE A 3 -7.09 -2.73 9.96
CA ILE A 3 -6.14 -3.57 9.23
C ILE A 3 -4.73 -3.25 9.72
N GLU A 4 -3.96 -4.29 10.01
CA GLU A 4 -2.60 -4.16 10.49
C GLU A 4 -1.63 -4.45 9.35
N ILE A 5 -0.66 -3.57 9.14
CA ILE A 5 0.39 -3.74 8.13
C ILE A 5 1.71 -3.73 8.85
N ILE A 6 2.40 -4.87 8.87
CA ILE A 6 3.57 -5.10 9.70
C ILE A 6 4.78 -5.26 8.81
N GLU A 7 5.81 -4.46 9.05
CA GLU A 7 7.11 -4.67 8.45
C GLU A 7 7.81 -5.87 9.10
N LYS A 8 8.32 -6.76 8.25
CA LYS A 8 9.14 -7.89 8.65
C LYS A 8 10.49 -7.82 7.92
N GLN A 9 11.29 -8.88 8.07
CA GLN A 9 12.62 -9.01 7.47
C GLN A 9 12.66 -8.56 6.00
N ASN A 10 13.78 -7.98 5.60
CA ASN A 10 14.03 -7.48 4.23
C ASN A 10 13.01 -6.42 3.78
N GLN A 11 12.52 -5.58 4.72
CA GLN A 11 11.59 -4.47 4.45
C GLN A 11 10.31 -4.90 3.73
N SER A 12 9.92 -6.16 3.95
CA SER A 12 8.71 -6.77 3.42
C SER A 12 7.52 -6.41 4.30
N LEU A 13 6.34 -6.17 3.72
CA LEU A 13 5.15 -5.79 4.47
C LEU A 13 4.11 -6.91 4.44
N PHE A 14 3.45 -7.14 5.56
CA PHE A 14 2.42 -8.17 5.71
C PHE A 14 1.12 -7.55 6.23
N VAL A 15 0.01 -7.80 5.54
CA VAL A 15 -1.29 -7.17 5.80
C VAL A 15 -2.22 -8.16 6.47
N TYR A 16 -2.70 -7.84 7.66
CA TYR A 16 -3.57 -8.69 8.46
C TYR A 16 -4.92 -8.03 8.75
N LYS A 17 -5.97 -8.83 8.69
CA LYS A 17 -7.32 -8.48 9.15
C LYS A 17 -7.73 -9.48 10.22
N LYS A 18 -7.91 -9.03 11.46
CA LYS A 18 -8.26 -9.90 12.60
C LYS A 18 -7.33 -11.13 12.74
N GLY A 19 -6.04 -10.95 12.45
CA GLY A 19 -5.03 -12.01 12.51
C GLY A 19 -4.88 -12.85 11.24
N GLU A 20 -5.82 -12.76 10.28
CA GLU A 20 -5.72 -13.45 8.99
C GLU A 20 -4.90 -12.64 8.01
N LEU A 21 -3.93 -13.28 7.35
CA LEU A 21 -3.13 -12.67 6.28
C LEU A 21 -4.03 -12.42 5.07
N LEU A 22 -4.03 -11.19 4.55
CA LEU A 22 -4.73 -10.82 3.32
C LEU A 22 -3.77 -10.76 2.13
N PHE A 23 -2.65 -10.07 2.31
CA PHE A 23 -1.62 -9.87 1.30
C PHE A 23 -0.28 -9.69 1.97
N TYR A 24 0.78 -9.96 1.23
CA TYR A 24 2.13 -9.56 1.63
C TYR A 24 2.90 -9.04 0.44
N SER A 25 3.94 -8.25 0.70
CA SER A 25 4.83 -7.74 -0.31
C SER A 25 6.27 -8.09 -0.02
N THR A 26 7.04 -8.23 -1.09
CA THR A 26 8.49 -8.37 -1.04
C THR A 26 9.13 -7.28 -1.89
N VAL A 27 10.39 -6.98 -1.61
CA VAL A 27 11.16 -6.01 -2.38
C VAL A 27 12.50 -6.59 -2.80
N LYS A 28 12.91 -6.27 -4.02
CA LYS A 28 14.27 -6.49 -4.53
C LYS A 28 14.84 -5.16 -5.01
N PHE A 29 16.03 -4.82 -4.52
CA PHE A 29 16.77 -3.64 -4.95
C PHE A 29 17.80 -4.00 -6.02
N ASN A 30 17.80 -3.24 -7.11
CA ASN A 30 18.89 -3.14 -8.07
C ASN A 30 19.41 -1.68 -8.05
N TRP A 31 20.60 -1.39 -8.59
CA TRP A 31 21.25 -0.07 -8.47
C TRP A 31 20.37 1.17 -8.73
N PHE A 32 19.36 1.07 -9.58
CA PHE A 32 18.46 2.19 -9.90
C PHE A 32 16.97 1.88 -9.69
N ASN A 33 16.63 0.63 -9.35
CA ASN A 33 15.27 0.15 -9.41
C ASN A 33 14.90 -0.60 -8.14
N LYS A 34 13.69 -0.34 -7.64
CA LYS A 34 13.04 -1.10 -6.59
C LYS A 34 11.92 -1.93 -7.20
N ILE A 35 12.08 -3.25 -7.25
CA ILE A 35 11.02 -4.15 -7.72
C ILE A 35 10.19 -4.58 -6.51
N ILE A 36 8.91 -4.29 -6.52
CA ILE A 36 7.95 -4.68 -5.49
C ILE A 36 7.03 -5.75 -6.06
N LYS A 37 6.89 -6.85 -5.34
CA LYS A 37 5.93 -7.91 -5.68
C LYS A 37 4.94 -8.06 -4.55
N ILE A 38 3.66 -8.11 -4.87
CA ILE A 38 2.56 -8.28 -3.93
C ILE A 38 1.88 -9.62 -4.21
N TYR A 39 1.70 -10.41 -3.17
CA TYR A 39 1.15 -11.75 -3.21
C TYR A 39 -0.05 -11.86 -2.28
N ASN A 40 -0.95 -12.79 -2.62
CA ASN A 40 -2.00 -13.24 -1.70
C ASN A 40 -1.42 -14.26 -0.68
N PRO A 41 -2.22 -14.82 0.24
CA PRO A 41 -1.75 -15.76 1.26
C PRO A 41 -1.33 -17.13 0.72
N TYR A 42 -1.58 -17.40 -0.57
CA TYR A 42 -1.28 -18.66 -1.26
C TYR A 42 -0.12 -18.51 -2.25
N ASP A 43 0.73 -17.49 -2.07
CA ASP A 43 1.88 -17.17 -2.92
C ASP A 43 1.54 -16.88 -4.40
N VAL A 44 0.28 -16.56 -4.69
CA VAL A 44 -0.13 -16.13 -6.03
C VAL A 44 0.21 -14.65 -6.19
N LEU A 45 1.01 -14.34 -7.20
CA LEU A 45 1.38 -12.98 -7.55
C LEU A 45 0.14 -12.19 -7.98
N ALA A 46 -0.18 -11.13 -7.23
CA ALA A 46 -1.29 -10.24 -7.51
C ALA A 46 -0.82 -9.03 -8.34
N LEU A 47 0.34 -8.46 -8.00
CA LEU A 47 0.89 -7.26 -8.63
C LEU A 47 2.42 -7.28 -8.60
N GLU A 48 3.05 -6.92 -9.70
CA GLU A 48 4.49 -6.64 -9.77
C GLU A 48 4.71 -5.22 -10.31
N LEU A 49 5.51 -4.46 -9.57
CA LEU A 49 5.81 -3.07 -9.85
C LEU A 49 7.31 -2.88 -9.92
N LYS A 50 7.75 -2.08 -10.88
CA LYS A 50 9.06 -1.45 -10.86
C LYS A 50 8.88 0.00 -10.42
N ASN A 51 9.49 0.35 -9.30
CA ASN A 51 9.52 1.69 -8.76
C ASN A 51 10.93 2.26 -8.95
N ASP A 52 11.05 3.28 -9.79
CA ASP A 52 12.26 4.09 -9.94
C ASP A 52 11.96 5.53 -9.48
N PRO A 53 12.98 6.41 -9.33
CA PRO A 53 12.79 7.76 -8.82
C PRO A 53 11.78 8.62 -9.60
N PHE A 54 11.50 8.28 -10.86
CA PHE A 54 10.69 9.09 -11.76
C PHE A 54 9.33 8.44 -12.06
N PHE A 55 9.27 7.10 -12.11
CA PHE A 55 8.11 6.35 -12.54
C PHE A 55 7.90 5.07 -11.71
N CYS A 56 6.63 4.75 -11.48
CA CYS A 56 6.20 3.44 -11.05
C CYS A 56 5.50 2.76 -12.24
N GLU A 57 6.05 1.63 -12.67
CA GLU A 57 5.61 0.87 -13.83
C GLU A 57 5.03 -0.47 -13.38
N ILE A 58 3.88 -0.85 -13.93
CA ILE A 58 3.22 -2.13 -13.64
C ILE A 58 3.73 -3.18 -14.63
N PHE A 59 4.49 -4.17 -14.15
CA PHE A 59 5.01 -5.27 -14.97
C PHE A 59 4.06 -6.45 -15.04
N HIS A 60 3.34 -6.72 -13.94
CA HIS A 60 2.37 -7.79 -13.88
C HIS A 60 1.17 -7.36 -13.03
N GLN A 61 -0.02 -7.77 -13.45
CA GLN A 61 -1.23 -7.58 -12.69
C GLN A 61 -2.19 -8.76 -12.90
N ASN A 62 -2.57 -9.41 -11.81
CA ASN A 62 -3.63 -10.40 -11.81
C ASN A 62 -4.99 -9.68 -11.77
N LYS A 63 -5.67 -9.59 -12.91
CA LYS A 63 -6.95 -8.87 -13.05
C LYS A 63 -8.12 -9.49 -12.29
N PHE A 64 -7.99 -10.73 -11.81
CA PHE A 64 -9.02 -11.36 -10.97
C PHE A 64 -8.88 -10.95 -9.50
N MET A 65 -7.65 -10.67 -9.05
CA MET A 65 -7.34 -10.30 -7.67
C MET A 65 -7.23 -8.78 -7.49
N THR A 66 -6.98 -8.06 -8.57
CA THR A 66 -6.88 -6.61 -8.58
C THR A 66 -8.01 -6.11 -9.47
N LYS A 67 -8.84 -5.18 -8.97
CA LYS A 67 -9.58 -4.28 -9.87
C LYS A 67 -8.58 -3.67 -10.86
N LEU A 68 -8.99 -3.29 -12.06
CA LEU A 68 -8.05 -2.85 -13.10
C LEU A 68 -7.25 -1.63 -12.63
N ILE A 69 -6.06 -1.81 -12.07
CA ILE A 69 -5.16 -0.73 -11.65
C ILE A 69 -4.47 -0.18 -12.90
N CYS A 70 -4.75 1.08 -13.22
CA CYS A 70 -4.14 1.75 -14.36
C CYS A 70 -2.82 2.43 -13.99
N LYS A 71 -2.71 2.94 -12.76
CA LYS A 71 -1.53 3.68 -12.31
C LYS A 71 -1.40 3.66 -10.79
N ILE A 72 -0.16 3.61 -10.32
CA ILE A 72 0.20 3.80 -8.92
C ILE A 72 1.35 4.81 -8.85
N ASN A 73 1.33 5.72 -7.88
CA ASN A 73 2.49 6.54 -7.51
C ASN A 73 2.45 6.85 -6.01
N ASN A 74 3.40 7.66 -5.51
CA ASN A 74 3.47 8.00 -4.09
C ASN A 74 2.24 8.75 -3.54
N GLU A 75 1.42 9.33 -4.41
CA GLU A 75 0.30 10.21 -4.03
C GLU A 75 -1.08 9.60 -4.30
N ALA A 76 -1.18 8.62 -5.19
CA ALA A 76 -2.46 8.09 -5.65
C ALA A 76 -2.37 6.70 -6.27
N ILE A 77 -3.53 6.05 -6.31
CA ILE A 77 -3.84 4.87 -7.12
C ILE A 77 -5.04 5.20 -8.03
N ILE A 78 -4.93 4.83 -9.31
CA ILE A 78 -5.98 4.98 -10.33
C ILE A 78 -6.39 3.59 -10.80
N PHE A 79 -7.69 3.31 -10.83
CA PHE A 79 -8.26 2.02 -11.19
C PHE A 79 -9.65 2.15 -11.84
N ASP A 80 -10.18 1.05 -12.38
CA ASP A 80 -11.53 0.96 -12.98
C ASP A 80 -11.83 2.08 -13.99
N ASN A 81 -10.86 2.40 -14.86
CA ASN A 81 -11.01 3.44 -15.89
C ASN A 81 -11.43 4.81 -15.30
N ASP A 82 -10.67 5.30 -14.30
CA ASP A 82 -10.62 6.71 -13.81
C ASP A 82 -11.00 6.92 -12.33
N LYS A 83 -11.38 5.88 -11.60
CA LYS A 83 -11.50 6.00 -10.14
C LYS A 83 -10.13 6.27 -9.55
N ARG A 84 -10.02 7.32 -8.74
CA ARG A 84 -8.78 7.74 -8.12
C ARG A 84 -8.93 7.84 -6.62
N LEU A 85 -8.02 7.19 -5.92
CA LEU A 85 -7.79 7.43 -4.50
C LEU A 85 -6.51 8.23 -4.35
N TYR A 86 -6.56 9.34 -3.65
CA TYR A 86 -5.39 10.15 -3.35
C TYR A 86 -5.10 10.17 -1.85
N ILE A 87 -3.83 10.29 -1.50
CA ILE A 87 -3.39 10.46 -0.12
C ILE A 87 -3.11 11.93 0.18
N LYS A 88 -3.37 12.35 1.42
CA LYS A 88 -2.87 13.61 1.98
C LYS A 88 -2.24 13.34 3.33
N SER A 89 -1.12 14.01 3.62
CA SER A 89 -0.50 13.98 4.95
C SER A 89 -1.54 14.33 6.01
N ALA A 90 -1.54 13.61 7.13
CA ALA A 90 -2.48 13.86 8.23
C ALA A 90 -2.15 15.12 9.04
N TYR A 91 -0.92 15.64 8.94
CA TYR A 91 -0.45 16.83 9.67
C TYR A 91 0.43 17.71 8.78
N PHE A 92 0.49 19.01 9.12
CA PHE A 92 1.33 20.00 8.44
C PHE A 92 2.83 19.78 8.67
N ILE A 93 3.20 19.06 9.75
CA ILE A 93 4.57 18.70 10.11
C ILE A 93 4.70 17.17 9.98
N SER A 94 5.47 16.71 8.99
CA SER A 94 5.53 15.32 8.52
C SER A 94 6.39 14.38 9.38
N ILE A 95 6.42 14.55 10.70
CA ILE A 95 7.27 13.73 11.59
C ILE A 95 6.85 12.26 11.59
N ASN A 96 5.57 11.97 11.30
CA ASN A 96 5.06 10.61 11.15
C ASN A 96 4.56 10.43 9.71
N ASN A 97 4.83 9.27 9.08
CA ASN A 97 4.27 8.91 7.75
C ASN A 97 2.77 8.57 7.83
N ASN A 98 2.00 9.37 8.57
CA ASN A 98 0.56 9.28 8.69
C ASN A 98 -0.10 9.99 7.51
N PHE A 99 -1.06 9.33 6.89
CA PHE A 99 -1.81 9.91 5.78
C PHE A 99 -3.25 9.44 5.78
N ASN A 100 -4.10 10.19 5.11
CA ASN A 100 -5.50 9.84 4.91
C ASN A 100 -5.75 9.58 3.42
N TYR A 101 -6.60 8.61 3.12
CA TYR A 101 -7.11 8.37 1.78
C TYR A 101 -8.39 9.13 1.56
N PHE A 102 -8.56 9.61 0.34
CA PHE A 102 -9.76 10.28 -0.10
C PHE A 102 -10.25 9.77 -1.45
N PHE A 103 -11.56 9.75 -1.60
CA PHE A 103 -12.28 9.54 -2.85
C PHE A 103 -13.25 10.71 -3.04
N GLU A 104 -13.22 11.36 -4.20
CA GLU A 104 -14.11 12.50 -4.51
C GLU A 104 -14.18 13.58 -3.42
N GLY A 105 -13.03 13.93 -2.83
CA GLY A 105 -12.95 14.95 -1.78
C GLY A 105 -13.27 14.45 -0.37
N ARG A 106 -13.85 13.25 -0.21
CA ARG A 106 -14.24 12.68 1.08
C ARG A 106 -13.17 11.76 1.62
N LYS A 107 -12.84 11.89 2.92
CA LYS A 107 -11.91 10.98 3.59
C LYS A 107 -12.58 9.61 3.73
N ILE A 108 -11.95 8.56 3.22
CA ILE A 108 -12.47 7.20 3.26
C ILE A 108 -11.67 6.27 4.18
N ALA A 109 -10.40 6.60 4.42
CA ALA A 109 -9.54 5.82 5.30
C ALA A 109 -8.41 6.66 5.91
N GLN A 110 -7.80 6.12 6.96
CA GLN A 110 -6.66 6.70 7.65
C GLN A 110 -5.57 5.65 7.87
N VAL A 111 -4.33 6.03 7.61
CA VAL A 111 -3.13 5.26 7.91
C VAL A 111 -2.35 5.97 9.02
N LYS A 112 -2.12 5.25 10.12
CA LYS A 112 -1.26 5.70 11.22
C LYS A 112 -0.04 4.79 11.31
N GLN A 113 1.14 5.37 11.19
CA GLN A 113 2.39 4.70 11.49
C GLN A 113 2.60 4.62 13.00
N LYS A 114 3.09 3.48 13.47
CA LYS A 114 3.55 3.22 14.82
C LYS A 114 4.91 2.52 14.73
N ILE A 115 5.87 2.98 15.51
CA ILE A 115 7.16 2.30 15.67
C ILE A 115 7.02 1.38 16.87
N VAL A 116 7.29 0.08 16.68
CA VAL A 116 7.23 -0.92 17.76
C VAL A 116 8.58 -1.64 17.80
N GLY A 117 9.41 -1.29 18.78
CA GLY A 117 10.81 -1.70 18.83
C GLY A 117 11.57 -1.19 17.61
N PHE A 118 12.19 -2.09 16.87
CA PHE A 118 12.91 -1.80 15.62
C PHE A 118 12.07 -2.01 14.35
N SER A 119 10.76 -2.26 14.48
CA SER A 119 9.88 -2.51 13.33
C SER A 119 8.87 -1.39 13.13
N THR A 120 8.55 -1.13 11.86
CA THR A 120 7.45 -0.24 11.50
C THR A 120 6.15 -1.03 11.41
N LYS A 121 5.10 -0.49 12.03
CA LYS A 121 3.72 -0.96 11.86
C LYS A 121 2.86 0.18 11.34
N PHE A 122 1.99 -0.11 10.38
CA PHE A 122 0.93 0.80 9.97
C PHE A 122 -0.42 0.22 10.40
N LEU A 123 -1.26 1.08 10.96
CA LEU A 123 -2.66 0.79 11.26
C LEU A 123 -3.52 1.52 10.24
N LEU A 124 -4.23 0.76 9.43
CA LEU A 124 -5.20 1.26 8.47
C LEU A 124 -6.60 1.14 9.08
N THR A 125 -7.29 2.26 9.20
CA THR A 125 -8.70 2.34 9.60
C THR A 125 -9.53 2.76 8.40
N VAL A 126 -10.52 1.93 8.04
CA VAL A 126 -11.47 2.18 6.94
C VAL A 126 -12.89 2.12 7.49
N ASN A 127 -13.75 3.04 7.11
CA ASN A 127 -15.18 2.97 7.46
C ASN A 127 -15.86 1.82 6.71
N ASP A 128 -16.87 1.20 7.31
CA ASP A 128 -17.53 0.04 6.73
C ASP A 128 -18.26 0.38 5.41
N GLU A 129 -18.72 1.62 5.26
CA GLU A 129 -19.29 2.16 4.01
C GLU A 129 -18.29 2.24 2.83
N ASN A 130 -16.98 2.17 3.12
CA ASN A 130 -15.89 2.34 2.15
C ASN A 130 -15.08 1.06 1.92
N LEU A 131 -15.60 -0.10 2.34
CA LEU A 131 -14.91 -1.39 2.22
C LEU A 131 -14.62 -1.79 0.77
N ASP A 132 -15.40 -1.31 -0.19
CA ASP A 132 -15.18 -1.56 -1.61
C ASP A 132 -13.86 -1.01 -2.15
N PHE A 133 -13.21 -0.10 -1.40
CA PHE A 133 -11.90 0.46 -1.73
C PHE A 133 -10.74 -0.22 -1.01
N LEU A 134 -11.02 -1.19 -0.13
CA LEU A 134 -10.04 -1.76 0.78
C LEU A 134 -8.82 -2.30 0.04
N ASP A 135 -9.03 -3.14 -0.97
CA ASP A 135 -7.94 -3.78 -1.69
C ASP A 135 -7.10 -2.75 -2.44
N GLN A 136 -7.72 -1.74 -3.05
CA GLN A 136 -6.99 -0.66 -3.73
C GLN A 136 -6.14 0.14 -2.75
N ILE A 137 -6.65 0.41 -1.55
CA ILE A 137 -5.89 1.05 -0.49
C ILE A 137 -4.72 0.16 -0.06
N ILE A 138 -4.94 -1.14 0.17
CA ILE A 138 -3.90 -2.09 0.56
C ILE A 138 -2.81 -2.17 -0.52
N PHE A 139 -3.18 -2.37 -1.78
CA PHE A 139 -2.23 -2.41 -2.89
C PHE A 139 -1.43 -1.12 -2.98
N HIS A 140 -2.06 0.05 -2.82
CA HIS A 140 -1.35 1.32 -2.83
C HIS A 140 -0.34 1.44 -1.69
N ILE A 141 -0.74 1.12 -0.44
CA ILE A 141 0.16 1.17 0.72
C ILE A 141 1.36 0.25 0.49
N LEU A 142 1.13 -1.01 0.09
CA LEU A 142 2.21 -1.96 -0.19
C LEU A 142 3.13 -1.44 -1.31
N SER A 143 2.59 -0.81 -2.34
CA SER A 143 3.37 -0.28 -3.46
C SER A 143 4.31 0.87 -3.07
N ILE A 144 3.91 1.71 -2.12
CA ILE A 144 4.66 2.92 -1.77
C ILE A 144 5.48 2.76 -0.48
N LYS A 145 5.11 1.83 0.41
CA LYS A 145 5.78 1.61 1.69
C LYS A 145 6.68 0.38 1.75
N THR A 146 6.58 -0.57 0.82
CA THR A 146 7.53 -1.71 0.79
C THR A 146 8.93 -1.21 0.43
N GLY A 147 9.94 -1.66 1.18
CA GLY A 147 11.32 -1.21 0.99
C GLY A 147 11.58 0.25 1.41
N PHE A 148 10.68 0.85 2.19
CA PHE A 148 10.87 2.20 2.73
C PHE A 148 11.61 2.10 4.07
N SER A 149 12.81 2.69 4.18
CA SER A 149 13.46 2.92 5.48
C SER A 149 13.03 4.28 6.04
N ILE A 150 12.89 4.33 7.37
CA ILE A 150 12.89 5.59 8.10
C ILE A 150 14.35 5.77 8.50
N ASP A 151 15.09 6.55 7.72
CA ASP A 151 16.45 6.96 8.09
C ASP A 151 16.42 7.93 9.28
#